data_AF-A0A7S4FM54-F1
#
_entry.id   AF-A0A7S4FM54-F1
#
_cell.length_a   1.000
_cell.length_b   1.000
_cell.length_c   1.000
_cell.angle_alpha   90.00
_cell.angle_beta   90.00
_cell.angle_gamma   90.00
#
_symmetry.space_group_name_H-M   'P 1'
#
loop_
_entity.id
_entity.type
_entity.pdbx_description
1 polymer ?
#
loop_
_entity_poly.entity_id
_entity_poly.type
_entity_poly.pdbx_seq_one_letter_code
_entity_poly.pdbx_strand_id
1 'polypeptide(L)'
;DASVLQRNAFASEHLLLPLDFTTGATQSRLLGQGLPSRVKHLLTSRPVTVNLHHDGVSPSAFANDPGLRAFFRVLSTNDDSNNKSFVSTIEGIHAPVYGVQWHPERPQYDWVYRAQPPQLDHSLEAVEAMQWIALFL
;
A
#
# COMPACT_ATOMS: atom_id res chain seq x y z
N ASP A 1 10.94 4.04 24.27
CA ASP A 1 10.58 4.44 22.90
C ASP A 1 9.08 4.50 22.74
N ALA A 2 8.58 5.65 22.28
CA ALA A 2 7.16 5.80 21.96
C ALA A 2 6.91 5.19 20.57
N SER A 3 5.81 4.44 20.42
CA SER A 3 5.42 3.88 19.13
C SER A 3 5.12 5.01 18.12
N VAL A 4 5.56 4.84 16.88
CA VAL A 4 5.17 5.72 15.75
C VAL A 4 3.74 5.47 15.25
N LEU A 5 3.10 4.39 15.71
CA LEU A 5 1.76 4.02 15.29
C LEU A 5 0.75 5.06 15.77
N GLN A 6 0.02 5.63 14.82
CA GLN A 6 -1.08 6.55 15.09
C GLN A 6 -2.38 5.75 15.05
N ARG A 7 -3.03 5.61 16.21
CA ARG A 7 -4.26 4.82 16.37
C ARG A 7 -5.51 5.63 16.06
N ASN A 8 -6.49 5.03 15.39
CA ASN A 8 -7.75 5.64 14.94
C ASN A 8 -7.52 6.98 14.23
N ALA A 9 -6.44 7.04 13.47
CA ALA A 9 -5.89 8.28 12.95
C ALA A 9 -6.26 8.49 11.48
N PHE A 10 -6.69 7.46 10.77
CA PHE A 10 -6.95 7.48 9.33
C PHE A 10 -8.36 6.96 9.03
N ALA A 11 -9.08 7.68 8.17
CA ALA A 11 -10.39 7.27 7.67
C ALA A 11 -10.22 6.46 6.37
N SER A 12 -9.55 5.31 6.50
CA SER A 12 -9.16 4.42 5.39
C SER A 12 -9.86 3.06 5.40
N GLU A 13 -10.87 2.90 6.26
CA GLU A 13 -11.74 1.73 6.22
C GLU A 13 -12.60 1.75 4.96
N HIS A 14 -12.69 0.60 4.29
CA HIS A 14 -13.48 0.38 3.07
C HIS A 14 -13.08 1.28 1.89
N LEU A 15 -11.81 1.67 1.77
CA LEU A 15 -11.36 2.44 0.61
C LEU A 15 -10.69 1.57 -0.45
N LEU A 16 -11.02 1.86 -1.71
CA LEU A 16 -10.29 1.37 -2.87
C LEU A 16 -9.45 2.52 -3.42
N LEU A 17 -8.12 2.36 -3.43
CA LEU A 17 -7.20 3.44 -3.79
C LEU A 17 -6.19 2.99 -4.87
N PRO A 18 -5.76 3.88 -5.77
CA PRO A 18 -4.48 3.72 -6.46
C PRO A 18 -3.34 3.85 -5.45
N LEU A 19 -2.09 3.79 -5.89
CA LEU A 19 -0.90 4.02 -5.08
C LEU A 19 -0.19 5.29 -5.54
N ASP A 20 0.06 6.21 -4.60
CA ASP A 20 0.85 7.40 -4.87
C ASP A 20 2.33 7.05 -4.70
N PHE A 21 2.97 6.67 -5.82
CA PHE A 21 4.36 6.25 -5.83
C PHE A 21 5.28 7.41 -5.41
N THR A 22 6.19 7.13 -4.48
CA THR A 22 7.27 8.04 -4.14
C THR A 22 8.42 7.91 -5.14
N THR A 23 9.41 8.79 -5.05
CA THR A 23 10.68 8.63 -5.78
C THR A 23 11.38 7.31 -5.44
N GLY A 24 11.14 6.77 -4.24
CA GLY A 24 11.68 5.50 -3.78
C GLY A 24 11.17 4.27 -4.56
N ALA A 25 9.97 4.33 -5.14
CA ALA A 25 9.40 3.23 -5.92
C ALA A 25 10.21 2.93 -7.19
N THR A 26 10.71 3.97 -7.89
CA THR A 26 11.31 3.81 -9.23
C THR A 26 12.50 2.85 -9.25
N GLN A 27 13.30 2.81 -8.19
CA GLN A 27 14.47 1.94 -8.06
C GLN A 27 14.22 0.76 -7.10
N SER A 28 13.00 0.63 -6.59
CA SER A 28 12.65 -0.44 -5.65
C SER A 28 12.61 -1.80 -6.33
N ARG A 29 12.69 -2.86 -5.53
CA ARG A 29 12.55 -4.23 -6.02
C ARG A 29 11.08 -4.55 -6.25
N LEU A 30 10.22 -4.18 -5.29
CA LEU A 30 8.80 -4.55 -5.30
C LEU A 30 7.98 -3.78 -6.34
N LEU A 31 8.12 -2.44 -6.39
CA LEU A 31 7.28 -1.57 -7.23
C LEU A 31 8.04 -0.88 -8.37
N GLY A 32 9.31 -1.23 -8.54
CA GLY A 32 10.22 -0.60 -9.49
C GLY A 32 10.70 -1.58 -10.55
N GLN A 33 11.88 -2.15 -10.32
CA GLN A 33 12.56 -3.00 -11.27
C GLN A 33 11.77 -4.29 -11.51
N GLY A 34 11.51 -4.60 -12.78
CA GLY A 34 10.80 -5.83 -13.17
C GLY A 34 9.27 -5.74 -13.12
N LEU A 35 8.70 -4.66 -12.55
CA LEU A 35 7.25 -4.45 -12.59
C LEU A 35 6.81 -4.08 -14.03
N PRO A 36 5.92 -4.85 -14.68
CA PRO A 36 5.49 -4.52 -16.03
C PRO A 36 4.81 -3.15 -16.09
N SER A 37 5.02 -2.42 -17.19
CA SER A 37 4.48 -1.06 -17.37
C SER A 37 2.96 -0.99 -17.21
N ARG A 38 2.24 -2.01 -17.70
CA ARG A 38 0.79 -2.17 -17.53
C ARG A 38 0.40 -2.25 -16.05
N VAL A 39 1.09 -3.09 -15.28
CA VAL A 39 0.80 -3.31 -13.86
C VAL A 39 1.11 -2.06 -13.06
N LYS A 40 2.24 -1.41 -13.36
CA LYS A 40 2.58 -0.11 -12.79
C LYS A 40 1.47 0.92 -13.06
N HIS A 41 0.97 0.97 -14.30
CA HIS A 41 -0.14 1.86 -14.63
C HIS A 41 -1.38 1.54 -13.79
N LEU A 42 -1.82 0.27 -13.74
CA LEU A 42 -2.96 -0.15 -12.93
C LEU A 42 -2.83 0.28 -11.46
N LEU A 43 -1.66 0.02 -10.85
CA LEU A 43 -1.40 0.41 -9.46
C LEU A 43 -1.45 1.93 -9.25
N THR A 44 -0.98 2.73 -10.21
CA THR A 44 -0.92 4.21 -10.05
C THR A 44 -2.16 4.96 -10.53
N SER A 45 -3.05 4.35 -11.31
CA SER A 45 -4.17 5.05 -11.96
C SER A 45 -5.56 4.47 -11.66
N ARG A 46 -5.64 3.26 -11.09
CA ARG A 46 -6.90 2.57 -10.81
C ARG A 46 -7.05 2.30 -9.32
N PRO A 47 -8.27 2.38 -8.75
CA PRO A 47 -8.53 2.08 -7.35
C PRO A 47 -8.53 0.57 -7.09
N VAL A 48 -7.36 -0.07 -7.23
CA VAL A 48 -7.21 -1.54 -7.17
C VAL A 48 -6.69 -2.05 -5.84
N THR A 49 -6.25 -1.16 -4.93
CA THR A 49 -5.74 -1.56 -3.60
C THR A 49 -6.82 -1.43 -2.52
N VAL A 50 -7.05 -2.51 -1.79
CA VAL A 50 -8.06 -2.60 -0.74
C VAL A 50 -7.49 -2.10 0.58
N ASN A 51 -8.09 -1.05 1.15
CA ASN A 51 -7.72 -0.49 2.44
C ASN A 51 -8.84 -0.76 3.47
N LEU A 52 -8.45 -1.39 4.58
CA LEU A 52 -9.32 -1.79 5.69
C LEU A 52 -8.60 -1.55 7.02
N HIS A 53 -8.21 -0.29 7.24
CA HIS A 53 -7.47 0.11 8.41
C HIS A 53 -7.86 1.52 8.87
N HIS A 54 -7.76 1.73 10.17
CA HIS A 54 -7.91 3.02 10.84
C HIS A 54 -6.65 3.46 11.59
N ASP A 55 -5.67 2.56 11.69
CA ASP A 55 -4.36 2.75 12.31
C ASP A 55 -3.29 2.81 11.22
N GLY A 56 -2.25 3.62 11.41
CA GLY A 56 -1.17 3.72 10.44
C GLY A 56 -0.02 4.61 10.87
N VAL A 57 0.87 4.93 9.94
CA VAL A 57 2.01 5.82 10.16
C VAL A 57 2.02 6.92 9.10
N SER A 58 1.96 8.17 9.53
CA SER A 58 2.10 9.30 8.60
C SER A 58 3.51 9.35 8.00
N PRO A 59 3.69 9.91 6.78
CA PRO A 59 5.01 10.12 6.19
C PRO A 59 5.96 10.90 7.12
N SER A 60 5.43 11.89 7.86
CA SER A 60 6.19 12.66 8.83
C SER A 60 6.65 11.84 10.03
N ALA A 61 5.77 11.01 10.62
CA ALA A 61 6.13 10.14 11.73
C ALA A 61 7.19 9.11 11.30
N PHE A 62 7.05 8.56 10.09
CA PHE A 62 8.02 7.62 9.52
C PHE A 62 9.40 8.27 9.32
N ALA A 63 9.46 9.46 8.73
CA ALA A 63 10.71 10.16 8.45
C ALA A 63 11.44 10.65 9.72
N ASN A 64 10.68 10.91 10.78
CA ASN A 64 11.21 11.35 12.08
C ASN A 64 11.72 10.18 12.93
N ASP A 65 11.33 8.95 12.64
CA ASP A 65 11.85 7.76 13.33
C ASP A 65 13.19 7.30 12.73
N PRO A 66 14.29 7.32 13.50
CA PRO A 66 15.60 6.95 12.97
C PRO A 66 15.71 5.48 12.57
N GLY A 67 14.98 4.57 13.24
CA GLY A 67 15.03 3.14 12.95
C GLY A 67 14.32 2.80 11.65
N LEU A 68 13.11 3.33 11.46
CA LEU A 68 12.33 3.13 10.25
C LEU A 68 13.04 3.69 9.02
N ARG A 69 13.49 4.95 9.06
CA ARG A 69 14.16 5.56 7.91
C ARG A 69 15.52 4.92 7.57
N ALA A 70 16.18 4.31 8.57
CA ALA A 70 17.44 3.60 8.36
C ALA A 70 17.23 2.19 7.80
N PHE A 71 16.11 1.54 8.10
CA PHE A 71 15.84 0.17 7.67
C PHE A 71 15.02 0.10 6.38
N PHE A 72 14.04 0.97 6.22
CA PHE A 72 13.01 0.90 5.19
C PHE A 72 13.05 2.11 4.24
N ARG A 73 12.75 1.84 2.97
CA ARG A 73 12.41 2.82 1.95
C ARG A 73 10.89 2.85 1.78
N VAL A 74 10.30 4.03 1.83
CA VAL A 74 8.88 4.22 1.49
C VAL A 74 8.74 4.18 -0.03
N LEU A 75 7.88 3.30 -0.53
CA LEU A 75 7.62 3.13 -1.96
C LEU A 75 6.35 3.84 -2.40
N SER A 76 5.31 3.84 -1.56
CA SER A 76 4.10 4.59 -1.84
C SER A 76 3.50 5.17 -0.56
N THR A 77 2.73 6.23 -0.76
CA THR A 77 1.81 6.79 0.23
C THR A 77 0.40 6.75 -0.34
N ASN A 78 -0.58 7.06 0.50
CA ASN A 78 -1.94 7.32 0.08
C ASN A 78 -2.58 8.32 1.02
N ASP A 79 -3.59 9.03 0.51
CA ASP A 79 -4.46 9.88 1.31
C ASP A 79 -5.75 9.12 1.68
N ASP A 80 -6.17 9.24 2.93
CA ASP A 80 -7.47 8.75 3.40
C ASP A 80 -8.64 9.62 2.90
N SER A 81 -9.87 9.26 3.27
CA SER A 81 -11.06 10.04 2.87
C SER A 81 -11.14 11.46 3.46
N ASN A 82 -10.27 11.80 4.42
CA ASN A 82 -10.12 13.12 5.02
C ASN A 82 -8.86 13.86 4.51
N ASN A 83 -8.24 13.38 3.43
CA ASN A 83 -6.99 13.91 2.85
C ASN A 83 -5.78 13.84 3.81
N LYS A 84 -5.74 12.82 4.67
CA LYS A 84 -4.61 12.57 5.55
C LYS A 84 -3.71 11.48 4.99
N SER A 85 -2.46 11.83 4.74
CA SER A 85 -1.48 10.91 4.15
C SER A 85 -0.96 9.86 5.13
N PHE A 86 -0.87 8.61 4.68
CA PHE A 86 -0.21 7.50 5.36
C PHE A 86 0.80 6.80 4.44
N VAL A 87 1.79 6.14 5.04
CA VAL A 87 2.71 5.24 4.33
C VAL A 87 1.96 3.97 3.94
N SER A 88 1.90 3.65 2.64
CA SER A 88 1.10 2.52 2.14
C SER A 88 1.93 1.33 1.65
N THR A 89 3.18 1.55 1.22
CA THR A 89 4.10 0.46 0.86
C THR A 89 5.53 0.78 1.26
N ILE A 90 6.24 -0.19 1.82
CA ILE A 90 7.65 -0.11 2.21
C ILE A 90 8.44 -1.35 1.77
N GLU A 91 9.74 -1.18 1.58
CA GLU A 91 10.69 -2.28 1.44
C GLU A 91 11.96 -2.02 2.26
N GLY A 92 12.64 -3.07 2.70
CA GLY A 92 13.94 -2.96 3.36
C GLY A 92 14.99 -2.41 2.39
N ILE A 93 15.84 -1.50 2.87
CA ILE A 93 16.89 -0.90 2.04
C ILE A 93 17.93 -1.96 1.66
N HIS A 94 18.31 -2.81 2.62
CA HIS A 94 19.34 -3.84 2.47
C HIS A 94 18.86 -5.25 2.86
N ALA A 95 17.57 -5.41 3.15
CA ALA A 95 16.98 -6.68 3.57
C ALA A 95 15.73 -7.02 2.73
N PRO A 96 15.44 -8.31 2.48
CA PRO A 96 14.24 -8.75 1.76
C PRO A 96 13.01 -8.73 2.67
N VAL A 97 12.73 -7.59 3.29
CA VAL A 97 11.55 -7.36 4.12
C VAL A 97 10.65 -6.38 3.39
N TYR A 98 9.37 -6.72 3.25
CA TYR A 98 8.39 -5.94 2.50
C TYR A 98 7.16 -5.73 3.36
N GLY A 99 6.50 -4.58 3.21
CA GLY A 99 5.29 -4.25 3.94
C GLY A 99 4.33 -3.48 3.05
N VAL A 100 3.07 -3.89 3.08
CA VAL A 100 1.95 -3.18 2.45
C VAL A 100 0.90 -2.92 3.53
N GLN A 101 0.31 -1.73 3.51
CA GLN A 101 -0.78 -1.36 4.42
C GLN A 101 -2.15 -1.82 3.88
N TRP A 102 -2.21 -2.03 2.56
CA TRP A 102 -3.36 -2.52 1.80
C TRP A 102 -3.32 -4.04 1.66
N HIS A 103 -4.43 -4.63 1.20
CA HIS A 103 -4.67 -6.07 1.16
C HIS A 103 -4.56 -6.66 -0.27
N PRO A 104 -3.38 -7.12 -0.70
CA PRO A 104 -3.22 -7.72 -2.03
C PRO A 104 -4.01 -9.03 -2.20
N GLU A 105 -4.28 -9.77 -1.13
CA GLU A 105 -4.95 -11.06 -1.18
C GLU A 105 -6.45 -10.96 -1.49
N ARG A 106 -7.09 -9.85 -1.11
CA ARG A 106 -8.55 -9.75 -1.08
C ARG A 106 -9.22 -9.75 -2.46
N PRO A 107 -8.72 -9.03 -3.48
CA PRO A 107 -9.30 -9.06 -4.83
C PRO A 107 -9.42 -10.47 -5.42
N GLN A 108 -8.54 -11.40 -5.06
CA GLN A 108 -8.54 -12.76 -5.61
C GLN A 108 -9.40 -13.73 -4.78
N TYR A 109 -9.39 -13.58 -3.46
CA TYR A 109 -9.83 -14.65 -2.56
C TYR A 109 -10.98 -14.29 -1.61
N ASP A 110 -11.29 -13.01 -1.41
CA ASP A 110 -12.33 -12.59 -0.44
C ASP A 110 -13.65 -12.24 -1.12
N TRP A 111 -14.52 -13.24 -1.32
CA TRP A 111 -15.82 -13.08 -1.98
C TRP A 111 -16.99 -12.91 -1.00
N VAL A 112 -16.72 -12.96 0.30
CA VAL A 112 -17.73 -12.96 1.36
C VAL A 112 -17.78 -11.65 2.13
N TYR A 113 -16.75 -10.80 2.00
CA TYR A 113 -16.72 -9.49 2.59
C TYR A 113 -17.76 -8.56 1.96
N ARG A 114 -18.91 -8.44 2.63
CA ARG A 114 -20.05 -7.59 2.25
C ARG A 114 -20.24 -6.41 3.19
N ALA A 115 -19.20 -6.06 3.95
CA ALA A 115 -19.32 -5.25 5.16
C ALA A 115 -19.96 -3.88 4.86
N GLN A 116 -19.47 -3.12 3.87
CA GLN A 116 -20.08 -1.88 3.33
C GLN A 116 -19.50 -1.56 1.93
N PRO A 117 -20.21 -0.78 1.08
CA PRO A 117 -19.64 -0.24 -0.15
C PRO A 117 -18.50 0.78 0.11
N PRO A 118 -17.56 0.97 -0.83
CA PRO A 118 -17.40 0.20 -2.07
C PRO A 118 -17.08 -1.26 -1.79
N GLN A 119 -17.71 -2.14 -2.58
CA GLN A 119 -17.40 -3.58 -2.53
C GLN A 119 -15.96 -3.79 -3.00
N LEU A 120 -15.34 -4.88 -2.55
CA LEU A 120 -14.01 -5.27 -3.04
C LEU A 120 -14.00 -5.32 -4.57
N ASP A 121 -12.94 -4.81 -5.18
CA ASP A 121 -12.78 -4.89 -6.64
C ASP A 121 -12.23 -6.27 -7.01
N HIS A 122 -13.08 -7.06 -7.67
CA HIS A 122 -12.74 -8.38 -8.23
C HIS A 122 -12.54 -8.33 -9.75
N SER A 123 -12.33 -7.15 -10.33
CA SER A 123 -12.05 -7.00 -11.76
C SER A 123 -10.76 -7.73 -12.15
N LEU A 124 -10.65 -8.10 -13.43
CA LEU A 124 -9.41 -8.67 -13.98
C LEU A 124 -8.22 -7.74 -13.76
N GLU A 125 -8.44 -6.41 -13.78
CA GLU A 125 -7.40 -5.41 -13.53
C GLU A 125 -6.88 -5.48 -12.09
N ALA A 126 -7.78 -5.55 -11.10
CA ALA A 126 -7.39 -5.70 -9.70
C ALA A 126 -6.67 -7.03 -9.47
N VAL A 127 -7.23 -8.14 -9.97
CA VAL A 127 -6.62 -9.47 -9.86
C VAL A 127 -5.25 -9.52 -10.53
N GLU A 128 -5.09 -8.95 -11.72
CA GLU A 128 -3.80 -8.85 -12.42
C GLU A 128 -2.79 -8.07 -11.57
N ALA A 129 -3.17 -6.89 -11.07
CA ALA A 129 -2.29 -6.06 -10.27
C ALA A 129 -1.83 -6.77 -8.98
N MET A 130 -2.76 -7.43 -8.26
CA MET A 130 -2.43 -8.13 -7.03
C MET A 130 -1.61 -9.40 -7.27
N GLN A 131 -1.89 -10.12 -8.35
CA GLN A 131 -1.13 -11.33 -8.70
C GLN A 131 0.36 -11.02 -8.93
N TRP A 132 0.70 -9.84 -9.45
CA TRP A 132 2.09 -9.43 -9.61
C TRP A 132 2.82 -9.20 -8.29
N ILE A 133 2.12 -8.76 -7.25
CA ILE A 133 2.67 -8.67 -5.90
C ILE A 133 3.00 -10.07 -5.37
N ALA A 134 2.10 -11.03 -5.59
CA ALA A 134 2.32 -12.42 -5.19
C ALA A 134 3.42 -13.12 -6.02
N LEU A 135 3.61 -12.76 -7.28
CA LEU A 135 4.71 -13.32 -8.10
C LEU A 135 6.10 -12.79 -7.71
N PHE A 136 6.14 -11.64 -7.04
CA PHE A 136 7.39 -11.06 -6.55
C PHE A 136 7.85 -11.68 -5.21
N LEU A 137 6.91 -11.97 -4.31
CA LEU A 137 7.16 -12.49 -2.95
C LEU A 137 7.45 -13.99 -2.95
#